data_AF-A0A661VL63-F1
#
_entry.id   AF-A0A661VL63-F1
#
_cell.length_a   1.000
_cell.length_b   1.000
_cell.length_c   1.000
_cell.angle_alpha   90.00
_cell.angle_beta   90.00
_cell.angle_gamma   90.00
#
_symmetry.space_group_name_H-M   'P 1'
#
loop_
_entity.id
_entity.type
_entity.pdbx_description
1 polymer ?
#
loop_
_entity_poly.entity_id
_entity_poly.type
_entity_poly.pdbx_seq_one_letter_code
_entity_poly.pdbx_strand_id
1 'polypeptide(L)' 'MKVKQESAEPQPAEQTELNLLDWELTLAAGERQVVRFDFTVEHPQGMSLVGLP' A
#
# COMPACT_ATOMS: atom_id res chain seq x y z
N MET A 1 -0.02 -2.27 -17.41
CA MET A 1 -0.39 -1.73 -16.10
C MET A 1 0.88 -1.61 -15.28
N LYS A 2 1.10 -0.47 -14.63
CA LYS A 2 2.23 -0.23 -13.74
C LYS A 2 1.66 0.29 -12.42
N VAL A 3 2.13 -0.26 -11.31
CA VAL A 3 1.76 0.19 -9.97
C VAL A 3 2.98 0.87 -9.36
N LYS A 4 2.79 2.06 -8.81
CA LYS A 4 3.83 2.81 -8.12
C LYS A 4 3.34 3.18 -6.74
N GLN A 5 4.11 2.84 -5.71
CA GLN A 5 3.86 3.35 -4.37
C GLN A 5 4.27 4.82 -4.30
N GLU A 6 3.40 5.66 -3.75
CA GLU A 6 3.68 7.08 -3.54
C GLU A 6 4.08 7.35 -2.09
N SER A 7 3.40 6.71 -1.13
CA SER A 7 3.70 6.89 0.30
C SER A 7 3.21 5.69 1.12
N ALA A 8 3.81 5.51 2.30
CA ALA A 8 3.32 4.64 3.35
C ALA A 8 3.73 5.19 4.72
N GLU A 9 2.75 5.33 5.61
CA GLU A 9 2.94 5.80 6.98
C GLU A 9 2.14 4.93 7.96
N PRO A 10 2.80 4.31 8.95
CA PRO A 10 4.26 4.25 9.13
C PRO A 10 4.96 3.52 7.98
N GLN A 11 6.29 3.62 7.91
CA GLN A 11 7.04 2.85 6.90
C GLN A 11 6.83 1.34 7.11
N PRO A 12 6.66 0.57 6.03
CA PRO A 12 6.60 -0.89 6.12
C PRO A 12 7.95 -1.44 6.55
N ALA A 13 7.92 -2.56 7.27
CA ALA A 13 9.11 -3.30 7.66
C ALA A 13 9.74 -4.01 6.44
N GLU A 14 8.89 -4.43 5.49
CA GLU A 14 9.32 -5.07 4.26
C GLU A 14 8.50 -4.56 3.06
N GLN A 15 9.19 -4.36 1.93
CA GLN A 15 8.58 -4.20 0.63
C GLN A 15 9.21 -5.21 -0.33
N THR A 16 8.39 -6.11 -0.87
CA THR A 16 8.86 -7.12 -1.81
C THR A 16 8.94 -6.56 -3.24
N GLU A 17 9.61 -7.28 -4.14
CA GLU A 17 9.68 -6.94 -5.56
C GLU A 17 8.30 -6.90 -6.25
N LEU A 18 7.29 -7.55 -5.65
CA LEU A 18 5.90 -7.53 -6.13
C LEU A 18 5.08 -6.35 -5.58
N ASN A 19 5.72 -5.40 -4.87
CA ASN A 19 5.08 -4.28 -4.16
C ASN A 19 4.09 -4.72 -3.06
N LEU A 20 4.31 -5.88 -2.44
CA LEU A 20 3.66 -6.21 -1.17
C LEU A 20 4.34 -5.43 -0.06
N LEU A 21 3.53 -4.83 0.83
CA LEU A 21 3.99 -4.02 1.95
C LEU A 21 3.58 -4.72 3.24
N ASP A 22 4.56 -5.02 4.09
CA ASP A 22 4.34 -5.70 5.36
C ASP A 22 4.69 -4.77 6.52
N TRP A 23 3.78 -4.68 7.50
CA TRP A 23 3.97 -3.89 8.72
C TRP A 23 3.97 -4.80 9.95
N GLU A 24 4.97 -4.63 10.81
CA GLU A 24 4.97 -5.16 12.16
C GLU A 24 4.83 -4.00 13.15
N LEU A 25 3.73 -3.98 13.90
CA LEU A 25 3.37 -2.87 14.78
C LEU A 25 3.21 -3.38 16.21
N THR A 26 3.96 -2.79 17.14
CA THR A 26 3.77 -3.03 18.57
C THR A 26 2.85 -1.95 19.12
N LEU A 27 1.72 -2.35 19.72
CA LEU A 27 0.73 -1.44 20.29
C LEU A 27 0.64 -1.63 21.80
N ALA A 28 0.65 -0.52 22.55
CA ALA A 28 0.33 -0.50 23.96
C ALA A 28 -1.17 -0.73 24.21
N ALA A 29 -1.53 -0.99 25.47
CA ALA A 29 -2.93 -1.16 25.86
C ALA A 29 -3.74 0.12 25.55
N GLY A 30 -4.75 -0.03 24.68
CA GLY A 30 -5.60 1.09 24.25
C GLY A 30 -5.00 1.95 23.12
N GLU A 31 -3.81 1.62 22.63
CA GLU A 31 -3.20 2.33 21.52
C GLU A 31 -3.88 1.98 20.19
N ARG A 32 -4.04 3.00 19.34
CA ARG A 32 -4.56 2.85 17.98
C ARG A 32 -3.53 3.38 17.01
N GLN A 33 -3.03 2.48 16.16
CA GLN A 33 -2.21 2.85 15.01
C GLN A 33 -3.05 2.84 13.74
N VAL A 34 -2.82 3.84 12.89
CA VAL A 34 -3.39 3.89 11.54
C VAL A 34 -2.24 3.64 10.57
N VAL A 35 -2.45 2.69 9.67
CA VAL A 35 -1.60 2.48 8.49
C VAL A 35 -2.28 3.14 7.31
N ARG A 36 -1.58 4.07 6.66
CA ARG A 36 -1.99 4.69 5.41
C ARG A 36 -0.95 4.39 4.36
N PHE A 37 -1.38 3.98 3.18
CA PHE A 37 -0.52 3.83 2.02
C PHE A 37 -1.25 4.33 0.79
N ASP A 38 -0.54 5.10 -0.03
CA ASP A 38 -1.06 5.66 -1.27
C ASP A 38 -0.29 5.05 -2.45
N PHE A 39 -1.01 4.62 -3.49
CA PHE A 39 -0.42 4.06 -4.71
C PHE A 39 -1.12 4.58 -5.96
N THR A 40 -0.36 4.68 -7.04
CA THR A 40 -0.82 5.07 -8.37
C THR A 40 -0.86 3.84 -9.28
N VAL A 41 -1.97 3.65 -10.01
CA VAL A 41 -2.08 2.64 -11.07
C VAL A 41 -2.11 3.33 -12.42
N GLU A 42 -1.07 3.13 -13.21
CA GLU A 42 -1.00 3.56 -14.61
C GLU A 42 -1.43 2.41 -15.52
N HIS A 43 -2.41 2.64 -16.39
CA HIS A 43 -2.89 1.64 -17.33
C HIS A 43 -3.25 2.25 -18.70
N PRO A 44 -3.26 1.46 -19.79
CA PRO A 44 -3.70 1.94 -21.10
C PRO A 44 -5.16 2.41 -21.07
N GLN A 45 -5.44 3.47 -21.83
CA GLN A 45 -6.81 3.93 -22.07
C GLN A 45 -7.64 2.80 -22.73
N GLY A 46 -8.88 2.63 -22.27
CA GLY A 46 -9.80 1.62 -22.79
C GLY A 46 -9.68 0.23 -22.16
N MET A 47 -8.72 0.02 -21.23
CA MET A 47 -8.64 -1.20 -20.43
C MET A 47 -9.54 -1.09 -19.18
N SER A 48 -10.49 -2.01 -19.01
CA SER A 48 -11.25 -2.12 -17.76
C SER A 48 -10.39 -2.75 -16.66
N LEU A 49 -10.26 -2.05 -15.54
CA LEU A 49 -9.68 -2.59 -14.31
C LEU A 49 -10.79 -3.18 -13.44
N VAL A 50 -10.55 -4.37 -12.90
CA VAL A 50 -11.48 -5.06 -12.00
C VAL A 50 -10.81 -5.14 -10.62
N GLY A 51 -11.52 -4.73 -9.56
CA GLY A 51 -11.03 -4.87 -8.18
C GLY A 51 -10.20 -3.70 -7.64
N LEU A 52 -10.20 -2.54 -8.31
CA LEU A 52 -9.85 -1.28 -7.67
C LEU A 52 -11.06 -0.78 -6.85
N PRO A 53 -10.86 -0.14 -5.69
CA PRO A 53 -11.94 0.42 -4.88
C PRO A 53 -12.77 1.47 -5.63
#